data_AF-R5EWP3-F1
#
_entry.id   AF-R5EWP3-F1
#
_cell.length_a   1.000
_cell.length_b   1.000
_cell.length_c   1.000
_cell.angle_alpha   90.00
_cell.angle_beta   90.00
_cell.angle_gamma   90.00
#
_symmetry.space_group_name_H-M   'P 1'
#
loop_
_entity.id
_entity.type
_entity.pdbx_description
1 polymer ?
#
loop_
_entity_poly.entity_id
_entity_poly.type
_entity_poly.pdbx_seq_one_letter_code
_entity_poly.pdbx_strand_id
1 'polypeptide(L)'
;MFSKALLKICITTSVLLGASFSFAANAYTLTEKFATKHYALYEVILGKGEVYDSSLKNIIANDVARKGKYQATAAIFDTGSKGLSGTIAEPMLGVITAENYAQNASSNITFDDNAKHATYAGIYLTFKQFSTLADNKNLSQLISELVSFPLVISQVPIEMISKNYRGELFYTTDSRALIFDFAPIDSVYYTKAQMSKVKKDCKVNLLAIADRTVNRLPFFISAHGAVNDILCN
;
A
#
# COMPACT_ATOMS: atom_id res chain seq x y z
N MET A 1 -80.50 29.06 0.52
CA MET A 1 -79.14 28.77 0.05
C MET A 1 -79.05 27.30 -0.35
N PHE A 2 -78.58 27.06 -1.57
CA PHE A 2 -78.18 25.78 -2.21
C PHE A 2 -77.44 24.81 -1.26
N SER A 3 -77.31 23.51 -1.46
CA SER A 3 -77.91 22.46 -2.28
C SER A 3 -77.23 21.16 -1.80
N LYS A 4 -78.00 20.07 -1.74
CA LYS A 4 -77.63 18.65 -1.83
C LYS A 4 -76.18 18.36 -2.31
N ALA A 5 -75.50 17.43 -1.64
CA ALA A 5 -75.24 16.06 -2.13
C ALA A 5 -73.83 15.48 -1.81
N LEU A 6 -73.84 14.15 -1.62
CA LEU A 6 -72.83 13.16 -1.99
C LEU A 6 -71.65 12.86 -1.04
N LEU A 7 -71.95 11.93 -0.13
CA LEU A 7 -71.11 10.76 0.12
C LEU A 7 -71.01 9.92 -1.18
N LYS A 8 -69.82 9.76 -1.77
CA LYS A 8 -69.49 8.62 -2.64
C LYS A 8 -67.98 8.41 -2.77
N ILE A 9 -67.63 7.15 -2.51
CA ILE A 9 -66.34 6.46 -2.61
C ILE A 9 -65.63 6.75 -3.94
N CYS A 10 -64.32 7.04 -3.87
CA CYS A 10 -63.37 6.70 -4.93
C CYS A 10 -62.11 6.10 -4.30
N ILE A 11 -62.09 4.77 -4.29
CA ILE A 11 -60.89 3.94 -4.23
C ILE A 11 -60.06 4.33 -5.46
N THR A 12 -58.86 4.86 -5.23
CA THR A 12 -57.80 4.86 -6.25
C THR A 12 -56.55 4.27 -5.61
N THR A 13 -56.40 2.98 -5.89
CA THR A 13 -55.17 2.20 -5.81
C THR A 13 -54.00 3.00 -6.35
N SER A 14 -53.15 3.52 -5.45
CA SER A 14 -51.80 3.94 -5.80
C SER A 14 -50.88 2.75 -5.59
N VAL A 15 -50.86 1.85 -6.57
CA VAL A 15 -49.70 1.01 -6.82
C VAL A 15 -48.60 1.97 -7.29
N LEU A 16 -47.69 2.31 -6.40
CA LEU A 16 -46.40 2.89 -6.78
C LEU A 16 -45.34 2.17 -5.96
N LEU A 17 -44.89 1.09 -6.60
CA LEU A 17 -43.50 0.71 -6.73
C LEU A 17 -42.72 0.64 -5.43
N GLY A 18 -42.44 -0.60 -5.05
CA GLY A 18 -41.29 -0.93 -4.23
C GLY A 18 -40.06 -0.20 -4.77
N ALA A 19 -39.64 0.84 -4.04
CA ALA A 19 -38.23 1.12 -3.93
C ALA A 19 -37.67 -0.03 -3.10
N SER A 20 -37.29 -1.09 -3.82
CA SER A 20 -36.25 -2.00 -3.40
C SER A 20 -35.24 -1.18 -2.61
N PHE A 21 -35.10 -1.49 -1.33
CA PHE A 21 -33.87 -1.19 -0.62
C PHE A 21 -32.82 -2.00 -1.35
N SER A 22 -32.23 -1.40 -2.39
CA SER A 22 -30.97 -1.82 -2.94
C SER A 22 -30.01 -1.71 -1.78
N PHE A 23 -29.78 -2.84 -1.10
CA PHE A 23 -28.50 -3.08 -0.48
C PHE A 23 -27.49 -2.65 -1.52
N ALA A 24 -26.75 -1.58 -1.25
CA ALA A 24 -25.59 -1.24 -2.06
C ALA A 24 -24.75 -2.51 -2.08
N ALA A 25 -24.74 -3.20 -3.23
CA ALA A 25 -23.71 -4.18 -3.49
C ALA A 25 -22.41 -3.42 -3.26
N ASN A 26 -21.63 -3.82 -2.26
CA ASN A 26 -20.40 -3.13 -1.94
C ASN A 26 -19.51 -3.24 -3.17
N ALA A 27 -19.33 -2.14 -3.89
CA ALA A 27 -18.50 -2.08 -5.10
C ALA A 27 -17.07 -2.60 -4.83
N TYR A 28 -16.66 -2.57 -3.56
CA TYR A 28 -15.45 -3.19 -3.08
C TYR A 28 -15.53 -3.37 -1.56
N THR A 29 -14.63 -4.17 -1.02
CA THR A 29 -14.36 -4.26 0.42
C THR A 29 -13.03 -3.59 0.72
N LEU A 30 -12.99 -2.70 1.70
CA LEU A 30 -11.77 -2.04 2.18
C LEU A 30 -11.43 -2.57 3.57
N THR A 31 -10.37 -3.35 3.66
CA THR A 31 -9.93 -4.01 4.90
C THR A 31 -8.63 -3.39 5.38
N GLU A 32 -8.59 -2.95 6.64
CA GLU A 32 -7.34 -2.52 7.28
C GLU A 32 -6.49 -3.75 7.61
N LYS A 33 -5.25 -3.78 7.13
CA LYS A 33 -4.30 -4.87 7.40
C LYS A 33 -3.22 -4.46 8.38
N PHE A 34 -2.73 -3.24 8.22
CA PHE A 34 -1.78 -2.63 9.14
C PHE A 34 -2.18 -1.18 9.36
N ALA A 35 -2.13 -0.70 10.60
CA ALA A 35 -2.33 0.70 10.90
C ALA A 35 -1.58 1.11 12.18
N THR A 36 -1.00 2.29 12.14
CA THR A 36 -0.44 3.00 13.28
C THR A 36 -1.05 4.39 13.34
N LYS A 37 -0.50 5.27 14.18
CA LYS A 37 -0.95 6.66 14.24
C LYS A 37 -0.76 7.36 12.90
N HIS A 38 0.40 7.19 12.26
CA HIS A 38 0.77 7.97 11.08
C HIS A 38 0.66 7.21 9.76
N TYR A 39 0.62 5.88 9.77
CA TYR A 39 0.63 5.06 8.56
C TYR A 39 -0.52 4.05 8.54
N ALA A 40 -0.95 3.64 7.35
CA ALA A 40 -1.88 2.52 7.17
C ALA A 40 -1.71 1.84 5.81
N LEU A 41 -1.86 0.51 5.79
CA LEU A 41 -1.96 -0.30 4.58
C LEU A 41 -3.31 -1.01 4.58
N TYR A 42 -4.08 -0.76 3.53
CA TYR A 42 -5.39 -1.34 3.27
C TYR A 42 -5.33 -2.35 2.13
N GLU A 43 -6.15 -3.38 2.24
CA GLU A 43 -6.48 -4.30 1.17
C GLU A 43 -7.85 -3.93 0.62
N VAL A 44 -7.94 -3.79 -0.71
CA VAL A 44 -9.20 -3.59 -1.42
C VAL A 44 -9.47 -4.79 -2.30
N ILE A 45 -10.60 -5.47 -2.10
CA ILE A 45 -11.07 -6.53 -3.00
C ILE A 45 -12.34 -6.06 -3.67
N LEU A 46 -12.34 -6.02 -5.01
CA LEU A 46 -13.50 -5.60 -5.79
C LEU A 46 -14.69 -6.57 -5.64
N GLY A 47 -15.89 -6.00 -5.75
CA GLY A 47 -17.12 -6.78 -5.83
C GLY A 47 -17.28 -7.46 -7.18
N LYS A 48 -18.05 -8.55 -7.23
CA LYS A 48 -18.29 -9.30 -8.47
C LYS A 48 -18.90 -8.41 -9.55
N GLY A 49 -18.21 -8.29 -10.69
CA GLY A 49 -18.66 -7.52 -11.86
C GLY A 49 -18.25 -6.05 -11.84
N GLU A 50 -17.52 -5.62 -10.81
CA GLU A 50 -16.99 -4.27 -10.69
C GLU A 50 -15.77 -4.07 -11.59
N VAL A 51 -15.62 -2.86 -12.13
CA VAL A 51 -14.53 -2.50 -13.03
C VAL A 51 -13.67 -1.43 -12.36
N TYR A 52 -12.36 -1.64 -12.33
CA TYR A 52 -11.39 -0.69 -11.76
C TYR A 52 -11.15 0.53 -12.67
N ASP A 53 -12.20 1.31 -12.89
CA ASP A 53 -12.19 2.52 -13.69
C ASP A 53 -11.86 3.79 -12.88
N SER A 54 -11.78 4.94 -13.55
CA SER A 54 -11.47 6.22 -12.91
C SER A 54 -12.49 6.63 -11.85
N SER A 55 -13.76 6.25 -11.99
CA SER A 55 -14.80 6.59 -11.00
C SER A 55 -14.56 5.82 -9.70
N LEU A 56 -14.39 4.50 -9.80
CA LEU A 56 -14.14 3.63 -8.66
C LEU A 56 -12.80 3.97 -7.97
N LYS A 57 -11.75 4.24 -8.75
CA LYS A 57 -10.46 4.72 -8.25
C LYS A 57 -10.61 5.94 -7.34
N ASN A 58 -11.36 6.95 -7.80
CA ASN A 58 -11.57 8.18 -7.03
C ASN A 58 -12.39 7.94 -5.76
N ILE A 59 -13.37 7.03 -5.79
CA ILE A 59 -14.14 6.65 -4.59
C ILE A 59 -13.21 6.00 -3.55
N ILE A 60 -12.42 5.00 -3.96
CA ILE A 60 -11.46 4.32 -3.07
C ILE A 60 -10.44 5.33 -2.55
N ALA A 61 -9.90 6.20 -3.40
CA ALA A 61 -8.91 7.19 -3.00
C ALA A 61 -9.45 8.17 -1.96
N ASN A 62 -10.70 8.62 -2.09
CA ASN A 62 -11.35 9.46 -1.10
C ASN A 62 -11.57 8.71 0.23
N ASP A 63 -11.91 7.42 0.20
CA ASP A 63 -12.07 6.59 1.40
C ASP A 63 -10.75 6.42 2.15
N VAL A 64 -9.65 6.22 1.41
CA VAL A 64 -8.28 6.10 1.94
C VAL A 64 -7.80 7.45 2.48
N ALA A 65 -7.97 8.55 1.74
CA ALA A 65 -7.54 9.88 2.16
C ALA A 65 -8.26 10.37 3.42
N ARG A 66 -9.55 10.04 3.57
CA ARG A 66 -10.35 10.37 4.77
C ARG A 66 -9.84 9.72 6.06
N LYS A 67 -8.93 8.75 5.99
CA LYS A 67 -8.28 8.16 7.17
C LYS A 67 -7.30 9.10 7.87
N GLY A 68 -6.90 10.21 7.23
CA GLY A 68 -6.12 11.27 7.86
C GLY A 68 -4.72 10.84 8.32
N LYS A 69 -4.09 9.91 7.60
CA LYS A 69 -2.72 9.43 7.86
C LYS A 69 -1.68 10.31 7.18
N TYR A 70 -0.43 10.23 7.62
CA TYR A 70 0.70 10.83 6.89
C TYR A 70 0.89 10.13 5.55
N GLN A 71 0.74 8.81 5.53
CA GLN A 71 0.58 8.05 4.31
C GLN A 71 -0.37 6.88 4.57
N ALA A 72 -1.35 6.71 3.69
CA ALA A 72 -2.20 5.54 3.65
C ALA A 72 -2.15 4.94 2.24
N THR A 73 -1.95 3.63 2.15
CA THR A 73 -1.89 2.92 0.86
C THR A 73 -3.00 1.89 0.79
N ALA A 74 -3.57 1.70 -0.40
CA ALA A 74 -4.55 0.68 -0.68
C ALA A 74 -4.06 -0.18 -1.85
N ALA A 75 -3.82 -1.47 -1.57
CA ALA A 75 -3.51 -2.48 -2.56
C ALA A 75 -4.82 -3.02 -3.14
N ILE A 76 -5.03 -2.87 -4.44
CA ILE A 76 -6.29 -3.17 -5.09
C ILE A 76 -6.21 -4.51 -5.80
N PHE A 77 -7.15 -5.39 -5.49
CA PHE A 77 -7.25 -6.75 -6.00
C PHE A 77 -8.61 -6.98 -6.66
N ASP A 78 -8.61 -7.85 -7.67
CA ASP A 78 -9.84 -8.27 -8.34
C ASP A 78 -10.68 -9.20 -7.45
N THR A 79 -11.94 -9.38 -7.83
CA THR A 79 -12.89 -10.26 -7.16
C THR A 79 -12.32 -11.67 -7.03
N GLY A 80 -12.36 -12.23 -5.81
CA GLY A 80 -11.93 -13.60 -5.55
C GLY A 80 -10.41 -13.79 -5.42
N SER A 81 -9.63 -12.71 -5.49
CA SER A 81 -8.21 -12.72 -5.13
C SER A 81 -8.01 -13.10 -3.67
N LYS A 82 -6.84 -13.70 -3.38
CA LYS A 82 -6.38 -13.95 -2.00
C LYS A 82 -5.88 -12.68 -1.31
N GLY A 83 -5.78 -11.56 -2.03
CA GLY A 83 -5.29 -10.30 -1.50
C GLY A 83 -3.88 -10.43 -0.92
N LEU A 84 -3.62 -9.71 0.18
CA LEU A 84 -2.36 -9.74 0.90
C LEU A 84 -2.12 -11.02 1.70
N SER A 85 -3.09 -11.94 1.74
CA SER A 85 -2.85 -13.30 2.24
C SER A 85 -2.30 -14.27 1.19
N GLY A 86 -2.20 -13.82 -0.08
CA GLY A 86 -1.61 -14.56 -1.18
C GLY A 86 -0.08 -14.56 -1.17
N THR A 87 0.52 -14.86 -2.33
CA THR A 87 1.97 -14.76 -2.52
C THR A 87 2.36 -13.36 -2.99
N ILE A 88 3.65 -13.04 -3.03
CA ILE A 88 4.12 -11.76 -3.59
C ILE A 88 3.75 -11.56 -5.08
N ALA A 89 3.43 -12.65 -5.79
CA ALA A 89 3.04 -12.65 -7.19
C ALA A 89 1.51 -12.57 -7.38
N GLU A 90 0.72 -12.54 -6.29
CA GLU A 90 -0.73 -12.38 -6.35
C GLU A 90 -1.07 -11.15 -7.21
N PRO A 91 -1.86 -11.31 -8.29
CA PRO A 91 -2.17 -10.22 -9.20
C PRO A 91 -2.92 -9.07 -8.52
N MET A 92 -2.50 -7.86 -8.81
CA MET A 92 -3.13 -6.62 -8.37
C MET A 92 -3.57 -5.78 -9.57
N LEU A 93 -4.61 -4.98 -9.35
CA LEU A 93 -5.11 -4.01 -10.32
C LEU A 93 -4.33 -2.70 -10.26
N GLY A 94 -3.80 -2.35 -9.09
CA GLY A 94 -2.92 -1.21 -8.85
C GLY A 94 -2.78 -0.89 -7.37
N VAL A 95 -2.12 0.23 -7.08
CA VAL A 95 -2.02 0.81 -5.74
C VAL A 95 -2.51 2.25 -5.75
N ILE A 96 -3.23 2.63 -4.69
CA ILE A 96 -3.60 4.02 -4.43
C ILE A 96 -2.87 4.47 -3.18
N THR A 97 -2.16 5.60 -3.27
CA THR A 97 -1.45 6.19 -2.13
C THR A 97 -2.02 7.57 -1.85
N ALA A 98 -2.42 7.82 -0.61
CA ALA A 98 -2.79 9.13 -0.10
C ALA A 98 -1.74 9.62 0.90
N GLU A 99 -1.08 10.75 0.61
CA GLU A 99 0.00 11.32 1.42
C GLU A 99 -0.39 12.69 1.98
N ASN A 100 -0.08 12.92 3.25
CA ASN A 100 -0.30 14.20 3.92
C ASN A 100 0.75 14.48 5.00
N TYR A 101 2.04 14.48 4.62
CA TYR A 101 3.15 14.77 5.52
C TYR A 101 3.12 16.20 6.11
N ALA A 102 2.48 17.14 5.41
CA ALA A 102 2.33 18.52 5.88
C ALA A 102 1.10 18.73 6.78
N GLN A 103 0.27 17.69 6.99
CA GLN A 103 -1.00 17.77 7.72
C GLN A 103 -1.95 18.87 7.21
N ASN A 104 -2.01 19.03 5.89
CA ASN A 104 -2.90 19.96 5.21
C ASN A 104 -4.35 19.46 5.19
N ALA A 105 -5.28 20.33 4.79
CA ALA A 105 -6.70 19.98 4.65
C ALA A 105 -6.97 18.92 3.56
N SER A 106 -6.07 18.76 2.58
CA SER A 106 -6.19 17.80 1.49
C SER A 106 -4.93 16.95 1.35
N SER A 107 -5.10 15.64 1.17
CA SER A 107 -4.01 14.70 0.86
C SER A 107 -3.63 14.76 -0.62
N ASN A 108 -2.36 14.52 -0.92
CA ASN A 108 -1.90 14.23 -2.27
C ASN A 108 -2.22 12.77 -2.61
N ILE A 109 -2.92 12.54 -3.73
CA ILE A 109 -3.34 11.20 -4.15
C ILE A 109 -2.56 10.79 -5.38
N THR A 110 -1.91 9.63 -5.31
CA THR A 110 -1.20 9.00 -6.43
C THR A 110 -1.85 7.66 -6.76
N PHE A 111 -2.04 7.40 -8.05
CA PHE A 111 -2.53 6.15 -8.59
C PHE A 111 -1.37 5.46 -9.33
N ASP A 112 -1.01 4.25 -8.91
CA ASP A 112 -0.01 3.44 -9.59
C ASP A 112 -0.68 2.20 -10.18
N ASP A 113 -1.04 2.31 -11.46
CA ASP A 113 -1.61 1.20 -12.22
C ASP A 113 -0.52 0.22 -12.72
N ASN A 114 0.76 0.55 -12.58
CA ASN A 114 1.86 -0.34 -13.00
C ASN A 114 2.22 -1.36 -11.91
N ALA A 115 1.81 -1.12 -10.66
CA ALA A 115 1.90 -2.06 -9.55
C ALA A 115 0.97 -3.27 -9.73
N LYS A 116 1.37 -4.24 -10.56
CA LYS A 116 0.55 -5.39 -10.96
C LYS A 116 0.59 -6.61 -10.03
N HIS A 117 1.37 -6.57 -8.96
CA HIS A 117 1.50 -7.71 -8.03
C HIS A 117 1.63 -7.26 -6.57
N ALA A 118 1.28 -8.15 -5.64
CA ALA A 118 1.37 -7.94 -4.18
C ALA A 118 2.74 -7.53 -3.67
N THR A 119 3.81 -7.78 -4.43
CA THR A 119 5.16 -7.26 -4.15
C THR A 119 5.25 -5.71 -4.10
N TYR A 120 4.22 -5.00 -4.55
CA TYR A 120 4.11 -3.53 -4.44
C TYR A 120 3.17 -3.08 -3.32
N ALA A 121 2.62 -3.99 -2.51
CA ALA A 121 1.72 -3.63 -1.42
C ALA A 121 2.49 -3.26 -0.15
N GLY A 122 2.67 -1.96 0.09
CA GLY A 122 3.33 -1.46 1.30
C GLY A 122 3.23 0.04 1.46
N ILE A 123 4.00 0.58 2.40
CA ILE A 123 4.22 2.02 2.57
C ILE A 123 5.39 2.42 1.66
N TYR A 124 5.19 3.45 0.85
CA TYR A 124 6.12 3.88 -0.19
C TYR A 124 7.06 4.97 0.30
N LEU A 125 8.35 4.77 0.07
CA LEU A 125 9.38 5.76 0.35
C LEU A 125 10.61 5.54 -0.53
N THR A 126 11.34 6.61 -0.83
CA THR A 126 12.70 6.50 -1.37
C THR A 126 13.68 6.21 -0.22
N PHE A 127 14.82 5.57 -0.52
CA PHE A 127 15.87 5.39 0.50
C PHE A 127 16.35 6.71 1.11
N LYS A 128 16.37 7.79 0.29
CA LYS A 128 16.70 9.15 0.75
C LYS A 128 15.69 9.66 1.78
N GLN A 129 14.40 9.49 1.52
CA GLN A 129 13.36 9.85 2.49
C GLN A 129 13.52 9.03 3.78
N PHE A 130 13.77 7.72 3.66
CA PHE A 130 13.95 6.86 4.81
C PHE A 130 15.12 7.30 5.70
N SER A 131 16.28 7.57 5.07
CA SER A 131 17.48 8.06 5.74
C SER A 131 17.26 9.44 6.38
N THR A 132 16.49 10.32 5.74
CA THR A 132 16.16 11.65 6.28
C THR A 132 15.28 11.57 7.51
N LEU A 133 14.32 10.64 7.54
CA LEU A 133 13.54 10.36 8.74
C LEU A 133 14.44 9.84 9.87
N ALA A 134 15.45 9.02 9.56
CA ALA A 134 16.42 8.48 10.52
C ALA A 134 17.33 9.52 11.14
N ASP A 135 17.77 10.50 10.35
CA ASP A 135 18.66 11.56 10.83
C ASP A 135 17.94 12.56 11.76
N ASN A 136 16.60 12.66 11.63
CA ASN A 136 15.82 13.59 12.43
C ASN A 136 15.29 12.96 13.72
N LYS A 137 15.92 13.33 14.85
CA LYS A 137 15.53 12.83 16.20
C LYS A 137 14.05 13.02 16.52
N ASN A 138 13.42 14.09 16.03
CA ASN A 138 11.99 14.37 16.26
C ASN A 138 11.06 13.45 15.44
N LEU A 139 11.59 12.76 14.42
CA LEU A 139 10.86 11.83 13.56
C LEU A 139 11.17 10.37 13.89
N SER A 140 11.93 10.10 14.94
CA SER A 140 12.28 8.74 15.41
C SER A 140 11.05 7.86 15.69
N GLN A 141 9.95 8.47 16.13
CA GLN A 141 8.67 7.77 16.30
C GLN A 141 8.12 7.27 14.96
N LEU A 142 8.26 8.03 13.88
CA LEU A 142 7.78 7.63 12.55
C LEU A 142 8.52 6.40 12.04
N ILE A 143 9.84 6.32 12.26
CA ILE A 143 10.60 5.13 11.86
C ILE A 143 10.18 3.91 12.66
N SER A 144 9.97 4.09 13.97
CA SER A 144 9.53 3.01 14.83
C SER A 144 8.17 2.45 14.38
N GLU A 145 7.31 3.29 13.80
CA GLU A 145 6.07 2.84 13.15
C GLU A 145 6.36 2.18 11.79
N LEU A 146 7.16 2.79 10.92
CA LEU A 146 7.47 2.29 9.57
C LEU A 146 8.01 0.85 9.58
N VAL A 147 8.87 0.50 10.55
CA VAL A 147 9.44 -0.85 10.64
C VAL A 147 8.42 -1.94 10.99
N SER A 148 7.18 -1.57 11.38
CA SER A 148 6.08 -2.53 11.56
C SER A 148 5.26 -2.79 10.29
N PHE A 149 5.57 -2.12 9.18
CA PHE A 149 4.87 -2.27 7.90
C PHE A 149 5.73 -3.00 6.87
N PRO A 150 5.11 -3.61 5.86
CA PRO A 150 5.75 -3.84 4.58
C PRO A 150 6.09 -2.49 3.94
N LEU A 151 7.37 -2.29 3.59
CA LEU A 151 7.89 -1.05 3.02
C LEU A 151 8.27 -1.27 1.55
N VAL A 152 7.72 -0.48 0.65
CA VAL A 152 8.15 -0.43 -0.75
C VAL A 152 9.19 0.69 -0.88
N ILE A 153 10.46 0.30 -0.80
CA ILE A 153 11.59 1.24 -0.78
C ILE A 153 12.19 1.33 -2.17
N SER A 154 12.17 2.53 -2.75
CA SER A 154 12.73 2.80 -4.07
C SER A 154 14.13 3.41 -4.01
N GLN A 155 14.90 3.18 -5.07
CA GLN A 155 16.22 3.79 -5.27
C GLN A 155 17.22 3.48 -4.14
N VAL A 156 17.20 2.27 -3.60
CA VAL A 156 18.14 1.82 -2.56
C VAL A 156 19.53 1.63 -3.21
N PRO A 157 20.54 2.43 -2.85
CA PRO A 157 21.87 2.32 -3.46
C PRO A 157 22.64 1.16 -2.82
N ILE A 158 23.10 0.20 -3.61
CA ILE A 158 23.83 -0.95 -3.08
C ILE A 158 25.30 -0.58 -2.85
N GLU A 159 25.72 -0.55 -1.59
CA GLU A 159 27.11 -0.28 -1.20
C GLU A 159 27.92 -1.57 -1.07
N MET A 160 27.28 -2.63 -0.58
CA MET A 160 27.90 -3.93 -0.39
C MET A 160 26.93 -5.06 -0.73
N ILE A 161 27.46 -6.08 -1.40
CA ILE A 161 26.81 -7.38 -1.52
C ILE A 161 27.61 -8.38 -0.69
N SER A 162 26.93 -9.08 0.21
CA SER A 162 27.55 -10.10 1.04
C SER A 162 26.73 -11.39 1.03
N LYS A 163 27.33 -12.46 1.54
CA LYS A 163 26.64 -13.71 1.83
C LYS A 163 26.93 -14.14 3.25
N ASN A 164 25.91 -14.65 3.95
CA ASN A 164 26.16 -15.25 5.25
C ASN A 164 26.75 -16.67 5.11
N TYR A 165 27.00 -17.33 6.24
CA TYR A 165 27.56 -18.69 6.28
C TYR A 165 26.66 -19.76 5.64
N ARG A 166 25.35 -19.48 5.44
CA ARG A 166 24.39 -20.34 4.74
C ARG A 166 24.33 -20.04 3.24
N GLY A 167 25.09 -19.06 2.76
CA GLY A 167 25.07 -18.60 1.37
C GLY A 167 23.88 -17.69 1.04
N GLU A 168 23.11 -17.24 2.03
CA GLU A 168 22.01 -16.28 1.83
C GLU A 168 22.61 -14.92 1.45
N LEU A 169 22.05 -14.31 0.41
CA LEU A 169 22.50 -13.04 -0.16
C LEU A 169 22.02 -11.88 0.71
N PHE A 170 22.85 -10.84 0.84
CA PHE A 170 22.51 -9.60 1.52
C PHE A 170 22.92 -8.41 0.67
N TYR A 171 22.03 -7.43 0.59
CA TYR A 171 22.24 -6.11 0.03
C TYR A 171 22.32 -5.12 1.18
N THR A 172 23.52 -4.60 1.41
CA THR A 172 23.75 -3.64 2.48
C THR A 172 23.94 -2.26 1.86
N THR A 173 23.27 -1.29 2.46
CA THR A 173 23.43 0.13 2.18
C THR A 173 23.54 0.88 3.49
N ASP A 174 24.28 1.98 3.48
CA ASP A 174 24.43 2.82 4.64
C ASP A 174 24.40 4.30 4.28
N SER A 175 24.04 5.07 5.29
CA SER A 175 24.15 6.51 5.35
C SER A 175 24.63 6.88 6.74
N ARG A 176 24.90 8.17 6.97
CA ARG A 176 25.23 8.68 8.30
C ARG A 176 24.23 8.27 9.39
N ALA A 177 22.94 8.13 9.05
CA ALA A 177 21.87 7.96 10.03
C ALA A 177 21.18 6.59 9.98
N LEU A 178 21.35 5.82 8.89
CA LEU A 178 20.65 4.57 8.65
C LEU A 178 21.62 3.56 8.03
N ILE A 179 21.70 2.36 8.62
CA ILE A 179 22.27 1.17 7.99
C ILE A 179 21.10 0.24 7.69
N PHE A 180 20.93 -0.12 6.43
CA PHE A 180 19.85 -1.00 5.96
C PHE A 180 20.46 -2.23 5.31
N ASP A 181 20.25 -3.38 5.93
CA ASP A 181 20.78 -4.68 5.49
C ASP A 181 19.61 -5.58 5.08
N PHE A 182 19.54 -5.88 3.78
CA PHE A 182 18.38 -6.52 3.17
C PHE A 182 18.71 -7.89 2.61
N ALA A 183 17.97 -8.91 3.02
CA ALA A 183 18.00 -10.25 2.45
C ALA A 183 16.97 -10.38 1.31
N PRO A 184 17.38 -10.36 0.02
CA PRO A 184 16.50 -10.68 -1.10
C PRO A 184 16.12 -12.17 -1.08
N ILE A 185 14.92 -12.48 -0.59
CA ILE A 185 14.43 -13.85 -0.51
C ILE A 185 13.64 -14.27 -1.76
N ASP A 186 13.02 -13.30 -2.44
CA ASP A 186 12.12 -13.57 -3.56
C ASP A 186 12.10 -12.42 -4.59
N SER A 187 11.50 -12.64 -5.75
CA SER A 187 11.22 -11.63 -6.76
C SER A 187 10.25 -12.18 -7.81
N VAL A 188 9.33 -11.33 -8.28
CA VAL A 188 8.46 -11.65 -9.41
C VAL A 188 9.24 -11.61 -10.74
N TYR A 189 10.28 -10.78 -10.84
CA TYR A 189 10.92 -10.43 -12.12
C TYR A 189 12.34 -10.97 -12.28
N TYR A 190 13.00 -11.35 -11.18
CA TYR A 190 14.40 -11.77 -11.20
C TYR A 190 14.59 -13.13 -10.55
N THR A 191 15.33 -14.01 -11.22
CA THR A 191 15.78 -15.27 -10.62
C THR A 191 16.83 -15.02 -9.52
N LYS A 192 16.99 -15.98 -8.60
CA LYS A 192 18.07 -15.96 -7.59
C LYS A 192 19.47 -15.75 -8.21
N ALA A 193 19.70 -16.33 -9.39
CA ALA A 193 20.95 -16.18 -10.13
C ALA A 193 21.15 -14.76 -10.68
N GLN A 194 20.09 -14.08 -11.13
CA GLN A 194 20.15 -12.68 -11.55
C GLN A 194 20.36 -11.74 -10.36
N MET A 195 19.65 -11.97 -9.25
CA MET A 195 19.83 -11.20 -8.00
C MET A 195 21.27 -11.34 -7.47
N SER A 196 21.86 -12.53 -7.53
CA SER A 196 23.26 -12.74 -7.11
C SER A 196 24.30 -12.01 -7.97
N LYS A 197 23.92 -11.46 -9.14
CA LYS A 197 24.80 -10.70 -10.04
C LYS A 197 24.73 -9.19 -9.83
N VAL A 198 23.87 -8.70 -8.93
CA VAL A 198 23.83 -7.29 -8.52
C VAL A 198 25.21 -6.88 -8.03
N LYS A 199 25.64 -5.68 -8.43
CA LYS A 199 26.96 -5.12 -8.10
C LYS A 199 26.80 -3.88 -7.23
N LYS A 200 27.93 -3.48 -6.62
CA LYS A 200 28.04 -2.16 -6.02
C LYS A 200 27.63 -1.08 -7.04
N ASP A 201 27.02 0.00 -6.56
CA ASP A 201 26.51 1.15 -7.32
C ASP A 201 25.22 0.87 -8.12
N CYS A 202 24.75 -0.38 -8.19
CA CYS A 202 23.38 -0.64 -8.63
C CYS A 202 22.39 -0.02 -7.63
N LYS A 203 21.23 0.39 -8.13
CA LYS A 203 20.07 0.74 -7.32
C LYS A 203 19.02 -0.33 -7.42
N VAL A 204 18.32 -0.59 -6.33
CA VAL A 204 17.23 -1.57 -6.30
C VAL A 204 15.96 -0.95 -5.73
N ASN A 205 14.82 -1.41 -6.23
CA ASN A 205 13.51 -1.18 -5.62
C ASN A 205 13.09 -2.48 -4.93
N LEU A 206 12.62 -2.38 -3.69
CA LEU A 206 12.43 -3.54 -2.81
C LEU A 206 11.07 -3.45 -2.12
N LEU A 207 10.46 -4.61 -1.88
CA LEU A 207 9.53 -4.80 -0.76
C LEU A 207 10.33 -5.33 0.43
N ALA A 208 10.34 -4.59 1.54
CA ALA A 208 11.09 -4.91 2.74
C ALA A 208 10.18 -5.05 3.96
N ILE A 209 10.39 -6.12 4.72
CA ILE A 209 9.78 -6.37 6.01
C ILE A 209 10.92 -6.41 7.03
N ALA A 210 10.86 -5.57 8.05
CA ALA A 210 11.92 -5.50 9.04
C ALA A 210 11.92 -6.76 9.93
N ASP A 211 13.09 -7.38 10.07
CA ASP A 211 13.32 -8.51 10.97
C ASP A 211 13.79 -8.04 12.34
N ARG A 212 14.76 -7.12 12.34
CA ARG A 212 15.43 -6.62 13.53
C ARG A 212 15.78 -5.18 13.35
N THR A 213 15.62 -4.41 14.41
CA THR A 213 15.97 -2.99 14.44
C THR A 213 16.81 -2.69 15.66
N VAL A 214 17.77 -1.77 15.50
CA VAL A 214 18.49 -1.16 16.62
C VAL A 214 18.24 0.34 16.57
N ASN A 215 17.47 0.80 17.56
CA ASN A 215 17.01 2.19 17.63
C ASN A 215 18.07 3.11 18.25
N ARG A 216 19.30 3.06 17.74
CA ARG A 216 20.43 3.92 18.12
C ARG A 216 21.12 4.40 16.86
N LEU A 217 21.60 5.64 16.80
CA LEU A 217 22.29 6.16 15.62
C LEU A 217 23.68 5.51 15.42
N PRO A 218 24.03 5.08 14.19
CA PRO A 218 23.15 5.00 13.01
C PRO A 218 22.08 3.92 13.20
N PHE A 219 20.82 4.26 12.91
CA PHE A 219 19.69 3.36 13.07
C PHE A 219 19.94 2.13 12.21
N PHE A 220 19.96 0.93 12.80
CA PHE A 220 20.20 -0.29 12.05
C PHE A 220 18.89 -1.02 11.80
N ILE A 221 18.66 -1.42 10.56
CA ILE A 221 17.51 -2.22 10.15
C ILE A 221 18.03 -3.40 9.35
N SER A 222 17.76 -4.60 9.84
CA SER A 222 17.84 -5.82 9.05
C SER A 222 16.44 -6.15 8.56
N ALA A 223 16.30 -6.45 7.28
CA ALA A 223 15.03 -6.76 6.64
C ALA A 223 15.19 -7.90 5.65
N HIS A 224 14.07 -8.53 5.31
CA HIS A 224 13.97 -9.43 4.18
C HIS A 224 12.81 -9.02 3.28
N GLY A 225 12.77 -9.59 2.08
CA GLY A 225 11.60 -9.48 1.23
C GLY A 225 11.92 -9.69 -0.24
N ALA A 226 11.25 -8.91 -1.09
CA ALA A 226 11.30 -9.12 -2.53
C ALA A 226 12.01 -7.98 -3.27
N VAL A 227 12.72 -8.33 -4.35
CA VAL A 227 13.29 -7.35 -5.28
C VAL A 227 12.28 -7.06 -6.38
N ASN A 228 11.88 -5.80 -6.51
CA ASN A 228 10.96 -5.33 -7.54
C ASN A 228 11.71 -4.88 -8.79
N ASP A 229 12.80 -4.13 -8.65
CA ASP A 229 13.63 -3.66 -9.77
C ASP A 229 15.11 -3.69 -9.43
N ILE A 230 15.93 -3.89 -10.47
CA ILE A 230 17.39 -3.76 -10.43
C ILE A 230 17.82 -2.80 -11.53
N LEU A 231 18.45 -1.69 -11.13
CA LEU A 231 18.97 -0.63 -11.99
C LEU A 231 20.48 -0.57 -11.85
N CYS A 232 21.20 -1.22 -12.76
CA CYS A 232 22.66 -1.18 -12.83
C CYS A 232 23.06 -0.41 -14.10
N ASN A 233 23.82 0.68 -13.95
CA ASN A 233 24.41 1.39 -15.08
C ASN A 233 25.64 0.66 -15.61
#